data_AF-A0A9Q9DT97-F1
#
_entry.id   AF-A0A9Q9DT97-F1
#
_cell.length_a   1.000
_cell.length_b   1.000
_cell.length_c   1.000
_cell.angle_alpha   90.00
_cell.angle_beta   90.00
_cell.angle_gamma   90.00
#
_symmetry.space_group_name_H-M   'P 1'
#
loop_
_entity.id
_entity.type
_entity.pdbx_description
1 polymer ?
#
loop_
_entity_poly.entity_id
_entity_poly.type
_entity_poly.pdbx_seq_one_letter_code
_entity_poly.pdbx_strand_id
1 'polypeptide(L)'
;MAPSNANPPIPSYEEAVVASPPTSAPTASPAVCEPTRDERRPSEHETAPNVNSVSLPPELPPAYAVVDEKATTFTIYGTFIHTPNAPAYQLSSLLDTCINKLQLRRLRAEEVTRLQSGAPNVPFTNSGLLYEAHDPPFLVNEYYIQGKSASALPGFLQLRFGLRRWHIAHIPTQGSRPIEIMTCGKPGGFTKAIKQRKNEMEPSEWKDSEGNVVATEVLKMGYGGKMPTIELRSDLDQTCRELILALWVTRLWAAFGAGRGYMT
;
A
#
# COMPACT_ATOMS: atom_id res chain seq x y z
N MET A 1 -0.22 51.11 -39.45
CA MET A 1 0.59 51.23 -38.22
C MET A 1 0.34 49.98 -37.38
N ALA A 2 1.43 49.33 -36.96
CA ALA A 2 1.55 48.02 -36.28
C ALA A 2 0.92 48.01 -34.85
N PRO A 3 0.86 46.88 -34.09
CA PRO A 3 1.61 45.64 -34.31
C PRO A 3 0.90 44.29 -34.13
N SER A 4 1.50 43.32 -34.81
CA SER A 4 1.42 41.87 -34.66
C SER A 4 1.96 41.41 -33.30
N ASN A 5 1.14 40.68 -32.54
CA ASN A 5 1.56 39.96 -31.34
C ASN A 5 1.98 38.54 -31.73
N ALA A 6 3.26 38.35 -32.03
CA ALA A 6 3.85 37.03 -32.22
C ALA A 6 4.39 36.53 -30.88
N ASN A 7 3.81 35.45 -30.35
CA ASN A 7 4.38 34.73 -29.21
C ASN A 7 5.75 34.15 -29.60
N PRO A 8 6.77 34.19 -28.72
CA PRO A 8 8.05 33.57 -29.00
C PRO A 8 7.89 32.04 -29.09
N PRO A 9 8.57 31.36 -30.03
CA PRO A 9 8.55 29.91 -30.11
C PRO A 9 9.24 29.29 -28.90
N ILE A 10 8.66 28.18 -28.42
CA ILE A 10 9.20 27.38 -27.32
C ILE A 10 10.50 26.70 -27.81
N PRO A 11 11.62 26.77 -27.07
CA PRO A 11 12.88 26.15 -27.47
C PRO A 11 12.75 24.63 -27.62
N SER A 12 13.41 24.08 -28.64
CA SER A 12 13.48 22.63 -28.89
C SER A 12 14.43 21.96 -27.89
N TYR A 13 14.13 20.72 -27.53
CA TYR A 13 14.85 19.91 -26.52
C TYR A 13 16.34 19.65 -26.87
N GLU A 14 16.77 19.94 -28.10
CA GLU A 14 18.16 19.78 -28.55
C GLU A 14 19.11 20.90 -28.09
N GLU A 15 18.60 22.06 -27.61
CA GLU A 15 19.45 23.18 -27.12
C GLU A 15 19.85 23.06 -25.63
N ALA A 16 19.31 22.09 -24.88
CA ALA A 16 19.57 21.94 -23.44
C ALA A 16 20.78 21.04 -23.09
N VAL A 17 21.51 20.53 -24.10
CA VAL A 17 22.63 19.59 -23.91
C VAL A 17 23.96 20.19 -24.37
N VAL A 18 24.26 21.44 -23.97
CA VAL A 18 25.63 21.97 -24.04
C VAL A 18 25.91 22.81 -22.80
N ALA A 19 26.08 22.15 -21.66
CA ALA A 19 26.78 22.73 -20.52
C ALA A 19 27.69 21.65 -19.91
N SER A 20 28.96 21.69 -20.28
CA SER A 20 30.00 20.84 -19.68
C SER A 20 30.25 21.24 -18.22
N PRO A 21 30.52 20.29 -17.31
CA PRO A 21 30.84 20.60 -15.92
C PRO A 21 32.21 21.31 -15.84
N PRO A 22 32.39 22.29 -14.93
CA PRO A 22 33.67 22.94 -14.73
C PRO A 22 34.68 22.00 -14.07
N THR A 23 35.80 21.83 -14.77
CA THR A 23 37.06 21.24 -14.28
C THR A 23 37.71 22.18 -13.26
N SER A 24 38.10 21.67 -12.09
CA SER A 24 39.06 22.33 -11.21
C SER A 24 39.96 21.26 -10.58
N ALA A 25 41.25 21.33 -10.92
CA ALA A 25 42.32 20.42 -10.52
C ALA A 25 42.92 20.81 -9.14
N PRO A 26 43.78 19.94 -8.54
CA PRO A 26 44.28 20.07 -7.16
C PRO A 26 45.69 20.67 -7.08
N THR A 27 46.02 21.39 -5.99
CA THR A 27 47.42 21.72 -5.64
C THR A 27 47.65 21.84 -4.12
N ALA A 28 48.41 20.87 -3.60
CA ALA A 28 49.48 20.87 -2.58
C ALA A 28 49.37 21.54 -1.18
N SER A 29 49.64 20.69 -0.17
CA SER A 29 50.22 20.84 1.20
C SER A 29 51.44 21.78 1.32
N PRO A 30 52.07 22.06 2.51
CA PRO A 30 52.10 21.28 3.77
C PRO A 30 52.17 22.06 5.11
N ALA A 31 52.04 21.35 6.25
CA ALA A 31 52.96 21.43 7.39
C ALA A 31 52.66 20.35 8.46
N VAL A 32 53.71 19.61 8.80
CA VAL A 32 53.85 18.63 9.89
C VAL A 32 54.25 19.38 11.17
N CYS A 33 53.77 18.94 12.35
CA CYS A 33 54.50 19.00 13.62
C CYS A 33 53.79 18.15 14.71
N GLU A 34 54.34 16.96 14.99
CA GLU A 34 54.37 16.33 16.33
C GLU A 34 55.60 16.89 17.10
N PRO A 35 55.96 16.47 18.34
CA PRO A 35 55.22 15.92 19.49
C PRO A 35 55.55 16.68 20.81
N THR A 36 54.83 16.45 21.92
CA THR A 36 55.46 16.54 23.25
C THR A 36 54.78 15.66 24.30
N ARG A 37 55.56 15.28 25.30
CA ARG A 37 55.64 14.00 25.99
C ARG A 37 55.44 14.18 27.51
N ASP A 38 54.85 13.17 28.15
CA ASP A 38 54.92 12.73 29.56
C ASP A 38 54.93 13.74 30.72
N GLU A 39 53.97 13.62 31.66
CA GLU A 39 54.33 13.45 33.08
C GLU A 39 53.27 12.72 33.95
N ARG A 40 53.82 11.85 34.81
CA ARG A 40 53.32 10.99 35.91
C ARG A 40 52.34 11.70 36.89
N ARG A 41 51.52 11.11 37.78
CA ARG A 41 51.48 9.85 38.60
C ARG A 41 50.11 9.78 39.37
N PRO A 42 49.83 8.90 40.37
CA PRO A 42 48.55 8.16 40.51
C PRO A 42 47.74 8.52 41.78
N SER A 43 46.59 7.85 41.97
CA SER A 43 45.94 7.43 43.25
C SER A 43 44.42 7.40 43.05
N GLU A 44 43.81 6.21 42.95
CA GLU A 44 43.15 5.46 44.05
C GLU A 44 41.70 5.89 44.33
N HIS A 45 40.80 4.90 44.25
CA HIS A 45 39.46 4.80 44.83
C HIS A 45 38.38 5.83 44.44
N GLU A 46 37.46 5.42 43.55
CA GLU A 46 36.04 5.41 43.94
C GLU A 46 35.19 4.48 43.04
N THR A 47 34.36 3.70 43.72
CA THR A 47 33.57 2.58 43.22
C THR A 47 32.40 3.08 42.36
N ALA A 48 32.39 2.75 41.07
CA ALA A 48 31.22 3.01 40.22
C ALA A 48 30.08 2.04 40.56
N PRO A 49 28.83 2.50 40.75
CA PRO A 49 27.71 1.59 40.93
C PRO A 49 27.35 0.99 39.57
N ASN A 50 27.32 -0.34 39.56
CA ASN A 50 26.88 -1.21 38.48
C ASN A 50 25.46 -0.82 38.04
N VAL A 51 25.32 -0.19 36.87
CA VAL A 51 24.02 0.09 36.26
C VAL A 51 23.49 -1.24 35.73
N ASN A 52 22.58 -1.82 36.52
CA ASN A 52 21.78 -2.98 36.18
C ASN A 52 21.34 -2.92 34.70
N SER A 53 21.82 -3.89 33.92
CA SER A 53 21.28 -4.20 32.61
C SER A 53 19.83 -4.65 32.80
N VAL A 54 18.89 -3.73 32.60
CA VAL A 54 17.46 -4.06 32.50
C VAL A 54 17.31 -4.92 31.26
N SER A 55 17.22 -6.23 31.44
CA SER A 55 16.79 -7.14 30.37
C SER A 55 15.37 -6.75 30.01
N LEU A 56 15.20 -6.08 28.87
CA LEU A 56 13.89 -5.91 28.25
C LEU A 56 13.27 -7.31 28.10
N PRO A 57 12.05 -7.55 28.62
CA PRO A 57 11.40 -8.84 28.40
C PRO A 57 11.25 -9.08 26.90
N PRO A 58 11.38 -10.33 26.43
CA PRO A 58 11.20 -10.66 25.02
C PRO A 58 9.84 -10.13 24.55
N GLU A 59 9.86 -9.29 23.53
CA GLU A 59 8.69 -8.67 22.93
C GLU A 59 7.78 -9.79 22.41
N LEU A 60 6.71 -10.07 23.17
CA LEU A 60 5.69 -11.03 22.76
C LEU A 60 5.10 -10.55 21.42
N PRO A 61 4.89 -11.45 20.44
CA PRO A 61 4.28 -11.07 19.18
C PRO A 61 2.93 -10.38 19.46
N PRO A 62 2.57 -9.31 18.73
CA PRO A 62 1.37 -8.55 19.04
C PRO A 62 0.13 -9.45 19.00
N ALA A 63 -0.75 -9.33 20.01
CA ALA A 63 -2.00 -10.06 20.10
C ALA A 63 -3.01 -9.53 19.07
N TYR A 64 -2.80 -9.88 17.80
CA TYR A 64 -3.76 -9.57 16.75
C TYR A 64 -5.06 -10.33 17.01
N ALA A 65 -6.20 -9.74 16.61
CA ALA A 65 -7.44 -10.49 16.61
C ALA A 65 -7.24 -11.71 15.71
N VAL A 66 -7.55 -12.89 16.23
CA VAL A 66 -7.58 -14.11 15.42
C VAL A 66 -8.69 -13.89 14.40
N VAL A 67 -8.29 -13.57 13.16
CA VAL A 67 -9.21 -13.55 12.04
C VAL A 67 -9.70 -14.99 11.91
N ASP A 68 -11.01 -15.19 11.98
CA ASP A 68 -11.60 -16.50 11.80
C ASP A 68 -11.12 -17.07 10.45
N GLU A 69 -10.31 -18.14 10.51
CA GLU A 69 -9.77 -18.82 9.33
C GLU A 69 -10.90 -19.39 8.46
N LYS A 70 -12.14 -19.45 8.95
CA LYS A 70 -13.31 -19.86 8.17
C LYS A 70 -14.08 -18.69 7.56
N ALA A 71 -13.73 -17.44 7.91
CA ALA A 71 -14.37 -16.28 7.31
C ALA A 71 -13.94 -16.13 5.84
N THR A 72 -14.90 -16.38 4.95
CA THR A 72 -14.75 -16.20 3.51
C THR A 72 -15.43 -14.93 3.00
N THR A 73 -16.34 -14.34 3.77
CA THR A 73 -17.08 -13.14 3.35
C THR A 73 -16.56 -11.91 4.08
N PHE A 74 -16.27 -10.85 3.34
CA PHE A 74 -15.80 -9.58 3.88
C PHE A 74 -16.60 -8.41 3.30
N THR A 75 -17.02 -7.48 4.15
CA THR A 75 -17.81 -6.30 3.76
C THR A 75 -17.20 -5.03 4.33
N ILE A 76 -17.17 -3.94 3.56
CA ILE A 76 -16.63 -2.65 4.03
C ILE A 76 -17.75 -1.80 4.63
N TYR A 77 -17.51 -1.31 5.84
CA TYR A 77 -18.34 -0.33 6.56
C TYR A 77 -17.47 0.86 6.95
N GLY A 78 -17.60 1.97 6.22
CA GLY A 78 -16.75 3.15 6.41
C GLY A 78 -15.28 2.79 6.16
N THR A 79 -14.45 2.91 7.20
CA THR A 79 -13.03 2.52 7.16
C THR A 79 -12.77 1.10 7.67
N PHE A 80 -13.78 0.35 8.08
CA PHE A 80 -13.60 -1.00 8.63
C PHE A 80 -13.98 -2.07 7.62
N ILE A 81 -13.22 -3.17 7.60
CA ILE A 81 -13.58 -4.39 6.88
C ILE A 81 -14.06 -5.41 7.90
N HIS A 82 -15.29 -5.86 7.73
CA HIS A 82 -15.97 -6.79 8.62
C HIS A 82 -15.98 -8.18 8.04
N THR A 83 -15.73 -9.15 8.90
CA THR A 83 -16.21 -10.53 8.74
C THR A 83 -17.67 -10.62 9.23
N PRO A 84 -18.37 -11.75 9.03
CA PRO A 84 -19.71 -11.92 9.60
C PRO A 84 -19.76 -11.79 11.12
N ASN A 85 -18.63 -12.07 11.81
CA ASN A 85 -18.57 -12.10 13.26
C ASN A 85 -18.12 -10.76 13.87
N ALA A 86 -17.19 -10.05 13.22
CA ALA A 86 -16.53 -8.88 13.79
C ALA A 86 -15.78 -8.04 12.74
N PRO A 87 -15.50 -6.75 13.04
CA PRO A 87 -14.47 -6.00 12.31
C PRO A 87 -13.10 -6.69 12.45
N ALA A 88 -12.38 -6.81 11.34
CA ALA A 88 -11.08 -7.50 11.30
C ALA A 88 -9.95 -6.61 10.77
N TYR A 89 -10.25 -5.70 9.85
CA TYR A 89 -9.27 -4.79 9.26
C TYR A 89 -9.75 -3.35 9.28
N GLN A 90 -8.81 -2.43 9.13
CA GLN A 90 -9.07 -1.00 9.04
C GLN A 90 -8.28 -0.37 7.89
N LEU A 91 -8.92 0.59 7.22
CA LEU A 91 -8.37 1.47 6.21
C LEU A 91 -7.94 2.80 6.83
N SER A 92 -6.89 3.42 6.30
CA SER A 92 -6.45 4.76 6.77
C SER A 92 -7.43 5.88 6.45
N SER A 93 -8.29 5.70 5.44
CA SER A 93 -9.29 6.67 5.02
C SER A 93 -10.49 5.97 4.38
N LEU A 94 -11.57 6.73 4.18
CA LEU A 94 -12.69 6.28 3.35
C LEU A 94 -12.24 6.14 1.89
N LEU A 95 -12.88 5.23 1.16
CA LEU A 95 -12.52 4.89 -0.23
C LEU A 95 -12.77 6.05 -1.23
N ASP A 96 -13.66 6.97 -0.89
CA ASP A 96 -14.02 8.15 -1.70
C ASP A 96 -13.15 9.37 -1.38
N THR A 97 -12.25 9.28 -0.39
CA THR A 97 -11.36 10.38 -0.06
C THR A 97 -10.29 10.52 -1.16
N CYS A 98 -10.14 11.75 -1.67
CA CYS A 98 -9.11 12.10 -2.66
C CYS A 98 -7.73 12.18 -2.02
N ILE A 99 -7.10 11.03 -1.79
CA ILE A 99 -5.74 10.88 -1.27
C ILE A 99 -4.87 10.17 -2.30
N ASN A 100 -3.56 10.29 -2.18
CA ASN A 100 -2.57 9.61 -3.03
C ASN A 100 -2.03 8.31 -2.39
N LYS A 101 -2.46 8.00 -1.17
CA LYS A 101 -1.97 6.87 -0.38
C LYS A 101 -3.07 6.28 0.48
N LEU A 102 -3.32 4.97 0.33
CA LEU A 102 -4.27 4.23 1.15
C LEU A 102 -3.56 3.09 1.88
N GLN A 103 -3.82 2.92 3.16
CA GLN A 103 -3.18 1.89 3.98
C GLN A 103 -4.23 0.92 4.53
N LEU A 104 -3.88 -0.37 4.57
CA LEU A 104 -4.68 -1.44 5.14
C LEU A 104 -3.92 -2.07 6.31
N ARG A 105 -4.57 -2.18 7.48
CA ARG A 105 -4.00 -2.82 8.68
C ARG A 105 -4.94 -3.86 9.28
N ARG A 106 -4.39 -4.81 10.02
CA ARG A 106 -5.14 -5.74 10.87
C ARG A 106 -5.50 -5.06 12.21
N LEU A 107 -6.70 -5.31 12.71
CA LEU A 107 -7.10 -4.89 14.05
C LEU A 107 -6.55 -5.85 15.12
N ARG A 108 -6.20 -5.30 16.28
CA ARG A 108 -5.82 -6.08 17.46
C ARG A 108 -7.05 -6.56 18.23
N ALA A 109 -6.88 -7.62 19.03
CA ALA A 109 -7.98 -8.21 19.78
C ALA A 109 -8.66 -7.20 20.73
N GLU A 110 -7.89 -6.30 21.34
CA GLU A 110 -8.42 -5.26 22.23
C GLU A 110 -9.22 -4.21 21.46
N GLU A 111 -8.80 -3.89 20.23
CA GLU A 111 -9.51 -2.95 19.35
C GLU A 111 -10.86 -3.53 18.91
N VAL A 112 -10.90 -4.82 18.55
CA VAL A 112 -12.13 -5.52 18.18
C VAL A 112 -13.10 -5.58 19.37
N THR A 113 -12.59 -5.95 20.55
CA THR A 113 -13.40 -6.01 21.78
C THR A 113 -14.02 -4.65 22.11
N ARG A 114 -13.24 -3.56 21.99
CA ARG A 114 -13.73 -2.20 22.21
C ARG A 114 -14.82 -1.79 21.21
N LEU A 115 -14.65 -2.12 19.94
CA LEU A 115 -15.66 -1.85 18.90
C LEU A 115 -16.95 -2.64 19.17
N GLN A 116 -16.83 -3.91 19.56
CA GLN A 116 -17.97 -4.75 19.92
C GLN A 116 -18.68 -4.28 21.20
N SER A 117 -17.95 -3.67 22.15
CA SER A 117 -18.54 -3.03 23.33
C SER A 117 -19.18 -1.66 23.05
N GLY A 118 -19.27 -1.24 21.79
CA GLY A 118 -19.94 0.00 21.39
C GLY A 118 -19.05 1.23 21.35
N ALA A 119 -17.71 1.09 21.34
CA ALA A 119 -16.84 2.24 21.10
C ALA A 119 -17.11 2.81 19.70
N PRO A 120 -17.23 4.14 19.56
CA PRO A 120 -17.63 4.76 18.30
C PRO A 120 -16.54 4.70 17.22
N ASN A 121 -15.26 4.66 17.63
CA ASN A 121 -14.14 4.59 16.72
C ASN A 121 -12.88 3.97 17.37
N VAL A 122 -11.94 3.61 16.50
CA VAL A 122 -10.56 3.26 16.85
C VAL A 122 -9.66 4.05 15.92
N PRO A 123 -8.69 4.82 16.43
CA PRO A 123 -7.79 5.59 15.57
C PRO A 123 -6.94 4.66 14.70
N PHE A 124 -6.65 5.10 13.47
CA PHE A 124 -5.73 4.37 12.62
C PHE A 124 -4.31 4.51 13.16
N THR A 125 -3.57 3.41 13.24
CA THR A 125 -2.15 3.39 13.65
C THR A 125 -1.36 2.51 12.69
N ASN A 126 -0.04 2.70 12.62
CA ASN A 126 0.82 1.84 11.79
C ASN A 126 1.03 0.43 12.38
N SER A 127 0.51 0.17 13.59
CA SER A 127 0.58 -1.15 14.19
C SER A 127 -0.28 -2.14 13.42
N GLY A 128 0.32 -3.22 12.93
CA GLY A 128 -0.38 -4.22 12.12
C GLY A 128 -0.63 -3.77 10.67
N LEU A 129 0.12 -2.77 10.18
CA LEU A 129 0.06 -2.37 8.77
C LEU A 129 0.47 -3.53 7.87
N LEU A 130 -0.41 -3.91 6.94
CA LEU A 130 -0.22 -5.03 6.03
C LEU A 130 0.26 -4.54 4.67
N TYR A 131 -0.51 -3.63 4.07
CA TYR A 131 -0.29 -3.13 2.72
C TYR A 131 -0.48 -1.63 2.65
N GLU A 132 0.29 -1.00 1.76
CA GLU A 132 0.18 0.42 1.42
C GLU A 132 0.06 0.56 -0.09
N ALA A 133 -1.02 1.19 -0.55
CA ALA A 133 -1.31 1.47 -1.95
C ALA A 133 -1.00 2.93 -2.28
N HIS A 134 -0.47 3.15 -3.48
CA HIS A 134 -0.07 4.46 -3.99
C HIS A 134 -0.71 4.74 -5.36
N ASP A 135 -1.15 5.99 -5.53
CA ASP A 135 -1.61 6.56 -6.79
C ASP A 135 -0.49 7.46 -7.35
N PRO A 136 0.30 6.97 -8.33
CA PRO A 136 1.42 7.72 -8.90
C PRO A 136 0.92 8.89 -9.77
N PRO A 137 1.52 10.09 -9.67
CA PRO A 137 0.99 11.33 -10.27
C PRO A 137 0.95 11.40 -11.82
N PHE A 138 1.34 10.35 -12.55
CA PHE A 138 1.43 10.38 -14.02
C PHE A 138 0.97 9.10 -14.72
N LEU A 139 0.64 8.04 -13.97
CA LEU A 139 0.23 6.77 -14.57
C LEU A 139 -1.28 6.62 -14.43
N VAL A 140 -1.97 6.60 -15.56
CA VAL A 140 -3.43 6.52 -15.57
C VAL A 140 -3.86 5.06 -15.44
N ASN A 141 -4.74 4.78 -14.48
CA ASN A 141 -5.27 3.46 -14.14
C ASN A 141 -4.20 2.44 -13.71
N GLU A 142 -3.12 2.91 -13.08
CA GLU A 142 -2.04 2.07 -12.59
C GLU A 142 -1.70 2.44 -11.15
N TYR A 143 -1.71 1.45 -10.27
CA TYR A 143 -1.53 1.62 -8.83
C TYR A 143 -0.47 0.66 -8.34
N TYR A 144 0.29 1.09 -7.34
CA TYR A 144 1.36 0.29 -6.74
C TYR A 144 1.00 -0.04 -5.30
N ILE A 145 1.13 -1.31 -4.92
CA ILE A 145 0.84 -1.77 -3.57
C ILE A 145 2.11 -2.42 -3.02
N GLN A 146 2.50 -2.04 -1.81
CA GLN A 146 3.67 -2.56 -1.13
C GLN A 146 3.27 -3.29 0.16
N GLY A 147 3.79 -4.50 0.36
CA GLY A 147 3.69 -5.20 1.64
C GLY A 147 4.57 -4.52 2.70
N LYS A 148 4.01 -4.29 3.90
CA LYS A 148 4.70 -3.64 5.03
C LYS A 148 4.87 -4.55 6.25
N SER A 149 4.19 -5.70 6.26
CA SER A 149 4.31 -6.74 7.27
C SER A 149 5.22 -7.88 6.80
N ALA A 150 5.87 -8.57 7.73
CA ALA A 150 6.59 -9.81 7.44
C ALA A 150 5.67 -10.94 6.93
N SER A 151 4.37 -10.87 7.22
CA SER A 151 3.36 -11.82 6.74
C SER A 151 2.81 -11.49 5.34
N ALA A 152 3.12 -10.30 4.81
CA ALA A 152 2.66 -9.86 3.51
C ALA A 152 3.55 -10.40 2.39
N LEU A 153 2.99 -10.48 1.18
CA LEU A 153 3.77 -10.82 -0.01
C LEU A 153 4.91 -9.78 -0.20
N PRO A 154 6.19 -10.20 -0.27
CA PRO A 154 7.32 -9.29 -0.38
C PRO A 154 7.36 -8.59 -1.76
N GLY A 155 8.03 -7.44 -1.85
CA GLY A 155 8.16 -6.70 -3.11
C GLY A 155 6.99 -5.74 -3.36
N PHE A 156 6.68 -5.52 -4.65
CA PHE A 156 5.61 -4.63 -5.09
C PHE A 156 4.58 -5.36 -5.93
N LEU A 157 3.35 -4.90 -5.87
CA LEU A 157 2.27 -5.31 -6.75
C LEU A 157 1.90 -4.12 -7.63
N GLN A 158 1.81 -4.38 -8.93
CA GLN A 158 1.29 -3.45 -9.91
C GLN A 158 -0.14 -3.86 -10.23
N LEU A 159 -1.08 -2.96 -9.95
CA LEU A 159 -2.49 -3.12 -10.27
C LEU A 159 -2.82 -2.19 -11.44
N ARG A 160 -3.10 -2.77 -12.61
CA ARG A 160 -3.33 -2.02 -13.85
C ARG A 160 -4.68 -2.38 -14.47
N PHE A 161 -5.48 -1.39 -14.84
CA PHE A 161 -6.70 -1.64 -15.62
C PHE A 161 -6.41 -1.61 -17.12
N GLY A 162 -6.75 -2.69 -17.81
CA GLY A 162 -6.54 -2.84 -19.26
C GLY A 162 -7.44 -3.91 -19.85
N LEU A 163 -7.75 -3.84 -21.14
CA LEU A 163 -8.58 -4.86 -21.83
C LEU A 163 -9.89 -5.22 -21.07
N ARG A 164 -10.48 -4.24 -20.36
CA ARG A 164 -11.70 -4.33 -19.54
C ARG A 164 -11.61 -5.18 -18.28
N ARG A 165 -10.41 -5.49 -17.80
CA ARG A 165 -10.17 -6.17 -16.54
C ARG A 165 -8.98 -5.53 -15.81
N TRP A 166 -8.84 -5.85 -14.55
CA TRP A 166 -7.65 -5.54 -13.77
C TRP A 166 -6.65 -6.66 -13.95
N HIS A 167 -5.39 -6.26 -14.10
CA HIS A 167 -4.23 -7.14 -14.17
C HIS A 167 -3.36 -6.83 -12.96
N ILE A 168 -2.97 -7.89 -12.26
CA ILE A 168 -2.15 -7.81 -11.05
C ILE A 168 -0.84 -8.50 -11.37
N ALA A 169 0.23 -7.72 -11.38
CA ALA A 169 1.58 -8.24 -11.56
C ALA A 169 2.40 -8.07 -10.28
N HIS A 170 3.14 -9.11 -9.92
CA HIS A 170 4.08 -9.11 -8.82
C HIS A 170 5.49 -8.75 -9.32
N ILE A 171 6.15 -7.86 -8.61
CA ILE A 171 7.52 -7.42 -8.83
C ILE A 171 8.30 -7.81 -7.56
N PRO A 172 8.89 -9.02 -7.50
CA PRO A 172 9.51 -9.54 -6.27
C PRO A 172 10.64 -8.65 -5.75
N THR A 173 11.44 -8.10 -6.66
CA THR A 173 12.57 -7.23 -6.36
C THR A 173 12.59 -6.02 -7.29
N GLN A 174 13.15 -4.91 -6.83
CA GLN A 174 13.26 -3.71 -7.64
C GLN A 174 14.07 -3.99 -8.92
N GLY A 175 13.52 -3.64 -10.08
CA GLY A 175 14.13 -3.89 -11.39
C GLY A 175 13.87 -5.28 -11.98
N SER A 176 13.21 -6.18 -11.25
CA SER A 176 12.74 -7.46 -11.80
C SER A 176 11.59 -7.27 -12.79
N ARG A 177 11.40 -8.25 -13.67
CA ARG A 177 10.26 -8.25 -14.61
C ARG A 177 8.96 -8.53 -13.84
N PRO A 178 7.87 -7.79 -14.11
CA PRO A 178 6.57 -8.09 -13.52
C PRO A 178 6.06 -9.47 -13.94
N ILE A 179 5.54 -10.24 -12.99
CA ILE A 179 4.93 -11.56 -13.18
C ILE A 179 3.44 -11.43 -12.93
N GLU A 180 2.60 -11.69 -13.94
CA GLU A 180 1.14 -11.66 -13.75
C GLU A 180 0.70 -12.79 -12.82
N ILE A 181 0.05 -12.45 -11.70
CA ILE A 181 -0.37 -13.41 -10.66
C ILE A 181 -1.89 -13.51 -10.53
N MET A 182 -2.62 -12.48 -10.95
CA MET A 182 -4.07 -12.43 -10.78
C MET A 182 -4.73 -11.50 -11.79
N THR A 183 -5.99 -11.75 -12.09
CA THR A 183 -6.85 -10.84 -12.87
C THR A 183 -8.20 -10.64 -12.18
N CYS A 184 -8.84 -9.48 -12.38
CA CYS A 184 -10.18 -9.21 -11.87
C CYS A 184 -11.07 -8.58 -12.94
N GLY A 185 -12.22 -9.19 -13.23
CA GLY A 185 -13.14 -8.67 -14.25
C GLY A 185 -14.50 -9.35 -14.23
N LYS A 186 -15.40 -8.86 -15.08
CA LYS A 186 -16.75 -9.43 -15.21
C LYS A 186 -16.71 -10.85 -15.80
N PRO A 187 -17.59 -11.76 -15.36
CA PRO A 187 -17.72 -13.07 -15.96
C PRO A 187 -18.29 -12.95 -17.39
N GLY A 188 -17.59 -13.53 -18.36
CA GLY A 188 -18.01 -13.56 -19.78
C GLY A 188 -17.00 -12.92 -20.73
N GLY A 189 -16.87 -13.52 -21.93
CA GLY A 189 -15.88 -13.12 -22.93
C GLY A 189 -16.07 -11.72 -23.54
N PHE A 190 -15.14 -11.34 -24.42
CA PHE A 190 -15.02 -10.03 -25.08
C PHE A 190 -16.34 -9.44 -25.64
N THR A 191 -17.29 -10.29 -26.02
CA THR A 191 -18.58 -9.94 -26.62
C THR A 191 -19.66 -9.51 -25.62
N LYS A 192 -19.65 -10.00 -24.37
CA LYS A 192 -20.65 -9.60 -23.33
C LYS A 192 -20.24 -8.36 -22.54
N ALA A 193 -18.93 -8.10 -22.42
CA ALA A 193 -18.38 -6.97 -21.67
C ALA A 193 -18.67 -5.59 -22.29
N ILE A 194 -19.03 -5.49 -23.58
CA ILE A 194 -19.29 -4.20 -24.28
C ILE A 194 -20.54 -3.52 -23.73
N LYS A 195 -21.59 -4.29 -23.44
CA LYS A 195 -22.89 -3.75 -23.03
C LYS A 195 -22.97 -3.42 -21.52
N GLN A 196 -22.00 -3.92 -20.75
CA GLN A 196 -22.04 -3.97 -19.30
C GLN A 196 -21.19 -2.88 -18.61
N ARG A 197 -20.60 -1.93 -19.38
CA ARG A 197 -19.77 -0.84 -18.84
C ARG A 197 -20.54 0.14 -17.93
N LYS A 198 -21.88 0.08 -17.93
CA LYS A 198 -22.75 0.96 -17.13
C LYS A 198 -23.33 0.31 -15.86
N ASN A 199 -23.10 -0.97 -15.62
CA ASN A 199 -23.73 -1.68 -14.51
C ASN A 199 -22.68 -2.26 -13.57
N GLU A 200 -22.29 -1.48 -12.56
CA GLU A 200 -21.43 -1.92 -11.45
C GLU A 200 -22.10 -3.00 -10.57
N MET A 201 -23.37 -3.36 -10.84
CA MET A 201 -24.11 -4.39 -10.09
C MET A 201 -23.70 -5.84 -10.39
N GLU A 202 -22.92 -6.08 -11.45
CA GLU A 202 -22.53 -7.44 -11.79
C GLU A 202 -21.26 -7.87 -11.07
N PRO A 203 -21.22 -9.13 -10.57
CA PRO A 203 -20.08 -9.62 -9.83
C PRO A 203 -18.81 -9.57 -10.67
N SER A 204 -17.68 -9.26 -10.02
CA SER A 204 -16.35 -9.37 -10.63
C SER A 204 -15.63 -10.56 -10.03
N GLU A 205 -15.08 -11.43 -10.87
CA GLU A 205 -14.32 -12.61 -10.44
C GLU A 205 -12.83 -12.26 -10.39
N TRP A 206 -12.18 -12.60 -9.29
CA TRP A 206 -10.74 -12.63 -9.13
C TRP A 206 -10.23 -14.02 -9.51
N LYS A 207 -9.31 -14.08 -10.47
CA LYS A 207 -8.73 -15.34 -10.97
C LYS A 207 -7.23 -15.35 -10.77
N ASP A 208 -6.70 -16.46 -10.27
CA ASP A 208 -5.25 -16.68 -10.21
C ASP A 208 -4.62 -16.84 -11.60
N SER A 209 -3.30 -17.05 -11.65
CA SER A 209 -2.55 -17.27 -12.90
C SER A 209 -2.96 -18.52 -13.66
N GLU A 210 -3.61 -19.48 -13.00
CA GLU A 210 -4.13 -20.71 -13.61
C GLU A 210 -5.57 -20.54 -14.14
N GLY A 211 -6.21 -19.42 -13.81
CA GLY A 211 -7.58 -19.10 -14.21
C GLY A 211 -8.64 -19.58 -13.22
N ASN A 212 -8.26 -20.10 -12.06
CA ASN A 212 -9.21 -20.52 -11.03
C ASN A 212 -9.75 -19.29 -10.31
N VAL A 213 -11.05 -19.28 -10.02
CA VAL A 213 -11.67 -18.21 -9.23
C VAL A 213 -11.22 -18.34 -7.77
N VAL A 214 -10.59 -17.30 -7.24
CA VAL A 214 -10.12 -17.22 -5.84
C VAL A 214 -10.99 -16.29 -5.00
N ALA A 215 -11.69 -15.35 -5.63
CA ALA A 215 -12.67 -14.50 -4.96
C ALA A 215 -13.71 -13.95 -5.93
N THR A 216 -14.86 -13.54 -5.39
CA THR A 216 -15.93 -12.89 -6.14
C THR A 216 -16.36 -11.61 -5.42
N GLU A 217 -16.29 -10.48 -6.11
CA GLU A 217 -16.88 -9.22 -5.66
C GLU A 217 -18.38 -9.22 -5.95
N VAL A 218 -19.17 -8.84 -4.96
CA VAL A 218 -20.62 -8.68 -5.07
C VAL A 218 -21.06 -7.41 -4.34
N LEU A 219 -22.12 -6.77 -4.84
CA LEU A 219 -22.81 -5.72 -4.09
C LEU A 219 -24.00 -6.34 -3.36
N LYS A 220 -23.93 -6.40 -2.03
CA LYS A 220 -25.04 -6.87 -1.20
C LYS A 220 -25.86 -5.69 -0.70
N MET A 221 -27.17 -5.86 -0.58
CA MET A 221 -28.02 -4.89 0.10
C MET A 221 -27.82 -5.03 1.60
N GLY A 222 -27.40 -3.96 2.27
CA GLY A 222 -27.25 -3.87 3.71
C GLY A 222 -28.06 -2.71 4.29
N TYR A 223 -27.96 -2.54 5.61
CA TYR A 223 -28.53 -1.38 6.30
C TYR A 223 -27.87 -0.11 5.77
N GLY A 224 -28.63 0.72 5.07
CA GLY A 224 -28.14 1.98 4.49
C GLY A 224 -27.72 1.94 3.02
N GLY A 225 -27.86 0.80 2.32
CA GLY A 225 -27.70 0.75 0.86
C GLY A 225 -26.87 -0.43 0.33
N LYS A 226 -26.28 -0.26 -0.85
CA LYS A 226 -25.42 -1.26 -1.48
C LYS A 226 -24.05 -1.25 -0.80
N MET A 227 -23.62 -2.40 -0.31
CA MET A 227 -22.35 -2.58 0.39
C MET A 227 -21.41 -3.44 -0.45
N PRO A 228 -20.19 -2.96 -0.75
CA PRO A 228 -19.19 -3.77 -1.43
C PRO A 228 -18.81 -4.93 -0.52
N THR A 229 -18.94 -6.14 -1.07
CA THR A 229 -18.64 -7.39 -0.38
C THR A 229 -17.75 -8.23 -1.28
N ILE A 230 -16.79 -8.94 -0.70
CA ILE A 230 -15.98 -9.94 -1.39
C ILE A 230 -16.12 -11.30 -0.71
N GLU A 231 -16.29 -12.32 -1.52
CA GLU A 231 -16.40 -13.72 -1.10
C GLU A 231 -15.16 -14.47 -1.59
N LEU A 232 -14.31 -14.90 -0.66
CA LEU A 232 -13.06 -15.61 -0.89
C LEU A 232 -13.30 -17.12 -0.98
N ARG A 233 -12.43 -17.82 -1.71
CA ARG A 233 -12.35 -19.28 -1.68
C ARG A 233 -11.91 -19.75 -0.28
N SER A 234 -12.46 -20.86 0.19
CA SER A 234 -12.31 -21.31 1.59
C SER A 234 -10.93 -21.87 1.94
N ASP A 235 -10.18 -22.33 0.94
CA ASP A 235 -8.87 -22.99 1.07
C ASP A 235 -7.68 -22.03 0.97
N LEU A 236 -7.94 -20.72 0.94
CA LEU A 236 -6.87 -19.73 0.90
C LEU A 236 -6.18 -19.60 2.25
N ASP A 237 -4.86 -19.52 2.24
CA ASP A 237 -4.06 -19.18 3.41
C ASP A 237 -4.23 -17.69 3.80
N GLN A 238 -3.73 -17.33 4.97
CA GLN A 238 -3.87 -15.96 5.49
C GLN A 238 -3.21 -14.92 4.57
N THR A 239 -2.02 -15.21 4.04
CA THR A 239 -1.29 -14.29 3.18
C THR A 239 -2.04 -14.01 1.88
N CYS A 240 -2.60 -15.04 1.24
CA CYS A 240 -3.40 -14.90 0.03
C CYS A 240 -4.70 -14.13 0.29
N ARG A 241 -5.36 -14.38 1.43
CA ARG A 241 -6.56 -13.62 1.82
C ARG A 241 -6.26 -12.13 1.97
N GLU A 242 -5.22 -11.79 2.72
CA GLU A 242 -4.84 -10.41 2.95
C GLU A 242 -4.39 -9.70 1.67
N LEU A 243 -3.69 -10.43 0.79
CA LEU A 243 -3.36 -9.96 -0.55
C LEU A 243 -4.62 -9.62 -1.35
N ILE A 244 -5.59 -10.53 -1.43
CA ILE A 244 -6.85 -10.29 -2.17
C ILE A 244 -7.62 -9.11 -1.56
N LEU A 245 -7.67 -9.01 -0.23
CA LEU A 245 -8.32 -7.87 0.44
C LEU A 245 -7.62 -6.54 0.11
N ALA A 246 -6.28 -6.51 0.08
CA ALA A 246 -5.53 -5.32 -0.31
C ALA A 246 -5.79 -4.93 -1.76
N LEU A 247 -5.81 -5.91 -2.68
CA LEU A 247 -6.11 -5.68 -4.10
C LEU A 247 -7.54 -5.17 -4.31
N TRP A 248 -8.50 -5.78 -3.61
CA TRP A 248 -9.91 -5.40 -3.64
C TRP A 248 -10.13 -3.96 -3.18
N VAL A 249 -9.60 -3.62 -2.00
CA VAL A 249 -9.67 -2.27 -1.44
C VAL A 249 -9.01 -1.27 -2.39
N THR A 250 -7.82 -1.58 -2.92
CA THR A 250 -7.12 -0.69 -3.85
C THR A 250 -7.91 -0.47 -5.13
N ARG A 251 -8.53 -1.51 -5.68
CA ARG A 251 -9.41 -1.39 -6.85
C ARG A 251 -10.63 -0.51 -6.56
N LEU A 252 -11.28 -0.67 -5.41
CA LEU A 252 -12.42 0.19 -5.04
C LEU A 252 -11.96 1.64 -4.87
N TRP A 253 -10.84 1.87 -4.19
CA TRP A 253 -10.25 3.20 -4.05
C TRP A 253 -9.88 3.81 -5.40
N ALA A 254 -9.34 3.02 -6.33
CA ALA A 254 -9.09 3.47 -7.70
C ALA A 254 -10.36 3.93 -8.43
N ALA A 255 -11.51 3.29 -8.15
CA ALA A 255 -12.79 3.65 -8.74
C ALA A 255 -13.43 4.91 -8.09
N PHE A 256 -13.25 5.11 -6.77
CA PHE A 256 -13.96 6.15 -6.02
C PHE A 256 -13.11 7.34 -5.58
N GLY A 257 -11.84 7.15 -5.22
CA GLY A 257 -11.02 8.15 -4.54
C GLY A 257 -9.71 8.52 -5.23
N ALA A 258 -9.12 7.66 -6.07
CA ALA A 258 -7.87 7.98 -6.76
C ALA A 258 -8.06 9.03 -7.87
N GLY A 259 -7.08 9.92 -8.05
CA GLY A 259 -6.92 10.74 -9.25
C GLY A 259 -7.94 11.85 -9.56
N ARG A 260 -8.99 12.09 -8.76
CA ARG A 260 -9.91 13.23 -9.01
C ARG A 260 -9.29 14.61 -8.73
N GLY A 261 -8.15 14.67 -8.06
CA GLY A 261 -7.46 15.91 -7.69
C GLY A 261 -6.59 16.54 -8.79
N TYR A 262 -6.35 15.86 -9.92
CA TYR A 262 -5.46 16.35 -10.98
C TYR A 262 -6.20 17.02 -12.16
N MET A 263 -7.49 17.36 -12.00
CA MET A 263 -8.31 18.02 -13.01
C MET A 263 -8.55 19.53 -12.76
N THR A 264 -7.67 20.21 -12.03
CA THR A 264 -7.70 21.68 -11.88
C THR A 264 -6.54 22.34 -12.57
#